data_AF-A0A8T7MJ06-F1
#
_entry.id   AF-A0A8T7MJ06-F1
#
_cell.length_a   1.000
_cell.length_b   1.000
_cell.length_c   1.000
_cell.angle_alpha   90.00
_cell.angle_beta   90.00
_cell.angle_gamma   90.00
#
_symmetry.space_group_name_H-M   'P 1'
#
loop_
_entity.id
_entity.type
_entity.pdbx_description
1 polymer ?
#
loop_
_entity_poly.entity_id
_entity_poly.type
_entity_poly.pdbx_seq_one_letter_code
_entity_poly.pdbx_strand_id
1 'polypeptide(L)'
;MKRAVLFDLDGTLVGLKPYGRLAVLQRALSHFGVSGITQDQADRFWYSAERYTMLKKWSIQAEEFWPRLDSTELLYLQMQHTFCYRDVKIVSYLAGRGLELGLVSNSAHVSILGKLELLRPHFQPSSLRQVVSCSEDTPLPKPHPHGILYALAKLEVAPHEVLMVGDSMDDVRAAHAAGVEVAIVNRGAPIQFDSAYSYHRLNSLWELKTLFASELATSGYRHSSGKLVGYYPKNRPEIILGEELAS
;
A
#
# COMPACT_ATOMS: atom_id res chain seq x y z
N MET A 1 -8.29 -17.87 -3.94
CA MET A 1 -8.35 -16.85 -4.99
C MET A 1 -8.43 -15.51 -4.30
N LYS A 2 -7.61 -14.53 -4.68
CA LYS A 2 -7.70 -13.20 -4.13
C LYS A 2 -8.91 -12.46 -4.72
N ARG A 3 -9.63 -11.76 -3.86
CA ARG A 3 -10.83 -10.99 -4.18
C ARG A 3 -10.72 -9.54 -3.73
N ALA A 4 -9.76 -9.23 -2.87
CA ALA A 4 -9.55 -7.88 -2.37
C ALA A 4 -8.08 -7.48 -2.30
N VAL A 5 -7.87 -6.15 -2.38
CA VAL A 5 -6.56 -5.53 -2.17
C VAL A 5 -6.71 -4.41 -1.15
N LEU A 6 -5.91 -4.47 -0.09
CA LEU A 6 -5.77 -3.35 0.84
C LEU A 6 -4.47 -2.62 0.51
N PHE A 7 -4.56 -1.32 0.29
CA PHE A 7 -3.39 -0.47 0.06
C PHE A 7 -3.03 0.28 1.34
N ASP A 8 -1.74 0.44 1.60
CA ASP A 8 -1.26 1.57 2.38
C ASP A 8 -1.32 2.87 1.55
N LEU A 9 -1.17 4.03 2.21
CA LEU A 9 -1.20 5.34 1.57
C LEU A 9 0.19 5.94 1.37
N ASP A 10 0.91 6.20 2.46
CA ASP A 10 2.12 7.02 2.50
C ASP A 10 3.37 6.16 2.26
N GLY A 11 4.07 6.42 1.17
CA GLY A 11 5.10 5.51 0.67
C GLY A 11 4.54 4.44 -0.27
N THR A 12 3.21 4.31 -0.40
CA THR A 12 2.59 3.35 -1.31
C THR A 12 1.90 4.02 -2.49
N LEU A 13 0.86 4.81 -2.26
CA LEU A 13 0.13 5.54 -3.31
C LEU A 13 0.63 6.97 -3.46
N VAL A 14 1.02 7.61 -2.37
CA VAL A 14 1.60 8.95 -2.37
C VAL A 14 2.96 8.95 -1.70
N GLY A 15 3.83 9.86 -2.13
CA GLY A 15 5.11 10.10 -1.49
C GLY A 15 5.23 11.56 -1.03
N LEU A 16 6.20 11.82 -0.16
CA LEU A 16 6.57 13.17 0.26
C LEU A 16 7.95 13.49 -0.31
N LYS A 17 8.09 14.62 -1.01
CA LYS A 17 9.39 15.05 -1.59
C LYS A 17 10.46 15.15 -0.49
N PRO A 18 11.75 14.88 -0.77
CA PRO A 18 12.82 14.96 0.23
C PRO A 18 12.81 16.26 1.03
N TYR A 19 12.81 17.41 0.34
CA TYR A 19 12.72 18.71 1.01
C TYR A 19 11.46 18.86 1.89
N GLY A 20 10.31 18.34 1.44
CA GLY A 20 9.08 18.37 2.22
C GLY A 20 9.17 17.52 3.49
N ARG A 21 9.80 16.35 3.42
CA ARG A 21 10.05 15.48 4.58
C ARG A 21 10.83 16.22 5.66
N LEU A 22 11.90 16.91 5.25
CA LEU A 22 12.74 17.70 6.13
C LEU A 22 11.97 18.92 6.68
N ALA A 23 11.35 19.72 5.80
CA ALA A 23 10.67 20.95 6.19
C ALA A 23 9.51 20.70 7.18
N VAL A 24 8.66 19.71 6.89
CA VAL A 24 7.53 19.35 7.77
C VAL A 24 8.03 18.86 9.12
N LEU A 25 8.97 17.91 9.14
CA LEU A 25 9.47 17.33 10.38
C LEU A 25 10.23 18.38 11.21
N GLN A 26 11.07 19.20 10.58
CA GLN A 26 11.77 20.28 11.27
C GLN A 26 10.77 21.26 11.88
N ARG A 27 9.70 21.64 11.17
CA ARG A 27 8.67 22.55 11.69
C ARG A 27 7.86 21.94 12.84
N ALA A 28 7.62 20.63 12.83
CA ALA A 28 7.02 19.90 13.95
C ALA A 28 7.94 19.92 15.17
N LEU A 29 9.20 19.51 14.98
CA LEU A 29 10.21 19.38 16.03
C LEU A 29 10.59 20.72 16.68
N SER A 30 10.55 21.83 15.93
CA SER A 30 10.80 23.16 16.49
C SER A 30 9.80 23.55 17.57
N HIS A 31 8.58 23.00 17.56
CA HIS A 31 7.61 23.19 18.65
C HIS A 31 8.12 22.62 19.99
N PHE A 32 8.97 21.59 19.92
CA PHE A 32 9.56 20.91 21.07
C PHE A 32 11.01 21.37 21.33
N GLY A 33 11.44 22.49 20.76
CA GLY A 33 12.80 23.02 20.93
C GLY A 33 13.89 22.27 20.15
N VAL A 34 13.54 21.36 19.25
CA VAL A 34 14.49 20.59 18.45
C VAL A 34 14.72 21.25 17.09
N SER A 35 15.98 21.49 16.76
CA SER A 35 16.40 22.14 15.52
C SER A 35 17.64 21.51 14.90
N GLY A 36 17.86 21.76 13.61
CA GLY A 36 19.07 21.32 12.89
C GLY A 36 19.05 19.86 12.49
N ILE A 37 17.87 19.26 12.25
CA ILE A 37 17.82 17.88 11.76
C ILE A 37 18.34 17.80 10.32
N THR A 38 18.94 16.67 9.96
CA THR A 38 19.44 16.41 8.61
C THR A 38 18.36 15.82 7.71
N GLN A 39 18.56 15.89 6.40
CA GLN A 39 17.70 15.20 5.42
C GLN A 39 17.64 13.69 5.68
N ASP A 40 18.77 13.08 6.05
CA ASP A 40 18.85 11.65 6.40
C ASP A 40 18.00 11.31 7.63
N GLN A 41 18.05 12.14 8.68
CA GLN A 41 17.19 11.97 9.84
C GLN A 41 15.71 12.07 9.47
N ALA A 42 15.35 13.04 8.61
CA ALA A 42 13.99 13.15 8.12
C ALA A 42 13.56 11.90 7.32
N ASP A 43 14.39 11.44 6.39
CA ASP A 43 14.08 10.28 5.56
C ASP A 43 13.88 9.01 6.40
N ARG A 44 14.75 8.78 7.40
CA ARG A 44 14.58 7.67 8.36
C ARG A 44 13.32 7.83 9.21
N PHE A 45 13.02 9.05 9.66
CA PHE A 45 11.80 9.29 10.42
C PHE A 45 10.53 8.92 9.63
N TRP A 46 10.46 9.27 8.35
CA TRP A 46 9.28 9.03 7.52
C TRP A 46 9.14 7.58 7.05
N TYR A 47 10.25 6.89 6.74
CA TYR A 47 10.21 5.59 6.05
C TYR A 47 10.92 4.44 6.76
N SER A 48 11.46 4.63 7.96
CA SER A 48 12.02 3.54 8.75
C SER A 48 11.18 3.27 10.02
N ALA A 49 11.45 2.13 10.65
CA ALA A 49 10.88 1.77 11.94
C ALA A 49 11.48 2.60 13.10
N GLU A 50 12.43 3.50 12.83
CA GLU A 50 13.16 4.24 13.86
C GLU A 50 12.36 5.39 14.47
N ARG A 51 11.27 5.86 13.85
CA ARG A 51 10.57 7.10 14.24
C ARG A 51 10.30 7.24 15.74
N TYR A 52 9.82 6.18 16.39
CA TYR A 52 9.57 6.19 17.84
C TYR A 52 10.86 6.23 18.67
N THR A 53 11.93 5.58 18.21
CA THR A 53 13.24 5.67 18.87
C THR A 53 13.88 7.05 18.66
N MET A 54 13.62 7.70 17.53
CA MET A 54 14.04 9.08 17.27
C MET A 54 13.30 10.07 18.15
N LEU A 55 11.97 9.95 18.31
CA LEU A 55 11.19 10.77 19.25
C LEU A 55 11.75 10.64 20.68
N LYS A 56 12.05 9.42 21.13
CA LYS A 56 12.70 9.17 22.43
C LYS A 56 14.06 9.86 22.54
N LYS A 57 14.91 9.79 21.51
CA LYS A 57 16.22 10.48 21.48
C LYS A 57 16.08 12.00 21.54
N TRP A 58 15.00 12.54 20.98
CA TRP A 58 14.66 13.96 21.07
C TRP A 58 13.93 14.32 22.37
N SER A 59 13.70 13.38 23.28
CA SER A 59 12.96 13.57 24.53
C SER A 59 11.50 14.03 24.31
N ILE A 60 10.88 13.58 23.21
CA ILE A 60 9.50 13.93 22.84
C ILE A 60 8.61 12.69 23.04
N GLN A 61 7.49 12.86 23.75
CA GLN A 61 6.46 11.83 23.86
C GLN A 61 5.64 11.74 22.57
N ALA A 62 5.31 10.52 22.14
CA ALA A 62 4.60 10.31 20.87
C ALA A 62 3.19 10.92 20.90
N GLU A 63 2.55 10.85 22.06
CA GLU A 63 1.20 11.37 22.34
C GLU A 63 1.12 12.89 22.19
N GLU A 64 2.23 13.60 22.39
CA GLU A 64 2.33 15.04 22.18
C GLU A 64 2.75 15.37 20.74
N PHE A 65 3.60 14.53 20.14
CA PHE A 65 4.14 14.75 18.81
C PHE A 65 3.11 14.59 17.70
N TRP A 66 2.30 13.52 17.72
CA TRP A 66 1.36 13.24 16.63
C TRP A 66 0.30 14.33 16.45
N PRO A 67 -0.36 14.84 17.51
CA PRO A 67 -1.28 15.98 17.36
C PRO A 67 -0.62 17.23 16.78
N ARG A 68 0.67 17.44 17.07
CA ARG A 68 1.44 18.53 16.45
C ARG A 68 1.65 18.27 14.96
N LEU A 69 2.11 17.08 14.58
CA LEU A 69 2.38 16.70 13.18
C LEU A 69 1.11 16.77 12.32
N ASP A 70 -0.03 16.39 12.90
CA ASP A 70 -1.34 16.38 12.28
C ASP A 70 -2.09 17.73 12.42
N SER A 71 -1.40 18.80 12.84
CA SER A 71 -2.03 20.11 12.88
C SER A 71 -2.32 20.64 11.47
N THR A 72 -3.37 21.46 11.33
CA THR A 72 -3.79 22.03 10.03
C THR A 72 -2.65 22.71 9.27
N GLU A 73 -1.80 23.45 9.99
CA GLU A 73 -0.61 24.10 9.43
C GLU A 73 0.33 23.09 8.76
N LEU A 74 0.67 22.02 9.48
CA LEU A 74 1.64 21.03 8.98
C LEU A 74 1.04 20.12 7.93
N LEU A 75 -0.24 19.79 8.03
CA LEU A 75 -0.93 19.07 6.97
C LEU A 75 -0.97 19.87 5.67
N TYR A 76 -1.20 21.19 5.75
CA TYR A 76 -1.13 22.06 4.58
C TYR A 76 0.28 22.03 3.96
N LEU A 77 1.33 22.16 4.78
CA LEU A 77 2.72 22.07 4.31
C LEU A 77 3.05 20.69 3.73
N GLN A 78 2.56 19.60 4.32
CA GLN A 78 2.69 18.25 3.77
C GLN A 78 2.08 18.20 2.37
N MET A 79 0.85 18.68 2.20
CA MET A 79 0.14 18.63 0.90
C MET A 79 0.85 19.40 -0.21
N GLN A 80 1.52 20.51 0.11
CA GLN A 80 2.34 21.26 -0.86
C GLN A 80 3.53 20.44 -1.41
N HIS A 81 3.98 19.44 -0.66
CA HIS A 81 5.13 18.60 -1.00
C HIS A 81 4.78 17.15 -1.31
N THR A 82 3.53 16.74 -1.11
CA THR A 82 3.02 15.42 -1.49
C THR A 82 2.95 15.28 -3.00
N PHE A 83 3.25 14.09 -3.50
CA PHE A 83 3.09 13.72 -4.90
C PHE A 83 2.46 12.32 -5.02
N CYS A 84 1.73 12.08 -6.11
CA CYS A 84 1.19 10.77 -6.43
C CYS A 84 2.23 9.95 -7.21
N TYR A 85 2.42 8.68 -6.85
CA TYR A 85 3.24 7.79 -7.69
C TYR A 85 2.57 7.57 -9.05
N ARG A 86 3.37 7.37 -10.11
CA ARG A 86 2.82 7.25 -11.48
C ARG A 86 1.96 5.99 -11.68
N ASP A 87 2.22 4.95 -10.90
CA ASP A 87 1.60 3.64 -11.00
C ASP A 87 0.30 3.48 -10.19
N VAL A 88 -0.16 4.51 -9.48
CA VAL A 88 -1.42 4.48 -8.69
C VAL A 88 -2.68 4.24 -9.52
N LYS A 89 -2.61 4.45 -10.84
CA LYS A 89 -3.70 4.11 -11.76
C LYS A 89 -4.04 2.62 -11.76
N ILE A 90 -3.16 1.77 -11.20
CA ILE A 90 -3.47 0.37 -10.93
C ILE A 90 -4.73 0.18 -10.06
N VAL A 91 -5.03 1.12 -9.15
CA VAL A 91 -6.22 1.05 -8.28
C VAL A 91 -7.49 1.04 -9.14
N SER A 92 -7.59 1.96 -10.11
CA SER A 92 -8.70 1.98 -11.07
C SER A 92 -8.77 0.70 -11.91
N TYR A 93 -7.61 0.18 -12.34
CA TYR A 93 -7.55 -1.08 -13.08
C TYR A 93 -8.09 -2.27 -12.26
N LEU A 94 -7.69 -2.42 -11.00
CA LEU A 94 -8.13 -3.51 -10.12
C LEU A 94 -9.62 -3.38 -9.77
N ALA A 95 -10.11 -2.15 -9.54
CA ALA A 95 -11.53 -1.90 -9.34
C ALA A 95 -12.35 -2.31 -10.58
N GLY A 96 -11.88 -1.97 -11.78
CA GLY A 96 -12.51 -2.38 -13.04
C GLY A 96 -12.49 -3.90 -13.30
N ARG A 97 -11.68 -4.65 -12.54
CA ARG A 97 -11.65 -6.12 -12.54
C ARG A 97 -12.58 -6.75 -11.49
N GLY A 98 -13.30 -5.92 -10.73
CA GLY A 98 -14.26 -6.36 -9.71
C GLY A 98 -13.63 -6.77 -8.38
N LEU A 99 -12.37 -6.39 -8.11
CA LEU A 99 -11.78 -6.58 -6.79
C LEU A 99 -12.35 -5.56 -5.80
N GLU A 100 -12.58 -6.01 -4.58
CA GLU A 100 -12.89 -5.13 -3.45
C GLU A 100 -11.60 -4.44 -3.00
N LEU A 101 -11.57 -3.11 -3.00
CA LEU A 101 -10.36 -2.36 -2.64
C LEU A 101 -10.56 -1.60 -1.33
N GLY A 102 -9.51 -1.53 -0.54
CA GLY A 102 -9.48 -0.70 0.65
C GLY A 102 -8.16 0.00 0.87
N LEU A 103 -8.16 0.94 1.82
CA LEU A 103 -7.01 1.71 2.27
C LEU A 103 -6.84 1.52 3.77
N VAL A 104 -5.62 1.20 4.22
CA VAL A 104 -5.26 1.05 5.64
C VAL A 104 -3.99 1.84 5.90
N SER A 105 -4.10 3.00 6.56
CA SER A 105 -3.00 3.95 6.75
C SER A 105 -2.83 4.34 8.21
N ASN A 106 -1.59 4.56 8.68
CA ASN A 106 -1.31 5.14 10.00
C ASN A 106 -1.54 6.66 10.08
N SER A 107 -1.92 7.30 8.97
CA SER A 107 -2.21 8.74 8.91
C SER A 107 -3.61 9.07 9.44
N ALA A 108 -3.77 10.24 10.06
CA ALA A 108 -5.07 10.77 10.45
C ALA A 108 -6.01 10.98 9.26
N HIS A 109 -7.32 10.94 9.48
CA HIS A 109 -8.40 11.10 8.51
C HIS A 109 -8.21 12.36 7.69
N VAL A 110 -7.93 13.49 8.32
CA VAL A 110 -7.73 14.76 7.61
C VAL A 110 -6.57 14.69 6.62
N SER A 111 -5.49 13.97 6.96
CA SER A 111 -4.34 13.71 6.08
C SER A 111 -4.73 12.78 4.94
N ILE A 112 -5.45 11.69 5.24
CA ILE A 112 -5.96 10.73 4.25
C ILE A 112 -6.86 11.44 3.24
N LEU A 113 -7.83 12.24 3.69
CA LEU A 113 -8.80 12.93 2.83
C LEU A 113 -8.10 13.90 1.88
N GLY A 114 -7.13 14.68 2.36
CA GLY A 114 -6.34 15.58 1.51
C GLY A 114 -5.58 14.81 0.42
N LYS A 115 -4.94 13.69 0.78
CA LYS A 115 -4.19 12.84 -0.15
C LYS A 115 -5.10 12.12 -1.15
N LEU A 116 -6.31 11.71 -0.74
CA LEU A 116 -7.30 11.13 -1.65
C LEU A 116 -7.79 12.14 -2.69
N GLU A 117 -7.94 13.43 -2.33
CA GLU A 117 -8.27 14.47 -3.32
C GLU A 117 -7.13 14.65 -4.34
N LEU A 118 -5.86 14.61 -3.89
CA LEU A 118 -4.69 14.62 -4.79
C LEU A 118 -4.66 13.41 -5.74
N LEU A 119 -5.20 12.26 -5.32
CA LEU A 119 -5.26 11.03 -6.12
C LEU A 119 -6.46 11.00 -7.09
N ARG A 120 -7.47 11.88 -6.91
CA ARG A 120 -8.70 11.91 -7.72
C ARG A 120 -8.47 11.98 -9.24
N PRO A 121 -7.44 12.67 -9.77
CA PRO A 121 -7.13 12.62 -11.21
C PRO A 121 -6.69 11.24 -11.74
N HIS A 122 -6.33 10.31 -10.85
CA HIS A 122 -5.80 8.98 -11.21
C HIS A 122 -6.82 7.86 -11.06
N PHE A 123 -7.68 7.93 -10.04
CA PHE A 123 -8.78 6.99 -9.80
C PHE A 123 -9.88 7.64 -8.95
N GLN A 124 -11.10 7.10 -8.98
CA GLN A 124 -12.19 7.61 -8.15
C GLN A 124 -11.98 7.15 -6.70
N PRO A 125 -11.98 8.04 -5.69
CA PRO A 125 -11.83 7.63 -4.30
C PRO A 125 -12.85 6.57 -3.85
N SER A 126 -14.06 6.57 -4.42
CA SER A 126 -15.09 5.55 -4.22
C SER A 126 -14.69 4.14 -4.66
N SER A 127 -13.63 3.98 -5.47
CA SER A 127 -13.04 2.67 -5.78
C SER A 127 -12.47 2.00 -4.52
N LEU A 128 -12.08 2.79 -3.50
CA LEU A 128 -11.69 2.29 -2.18
C LEU A 128 -12.96 2.18 -1.33
N ARG A 129 -13.56 0.99 -1.32
CA ARG A 129 -14.81 0.66 -0.61
C ARG A 129 -14.66 0.79 0.90
N GLN A 130 -13.44 0.63 1.42
CA GLN A 130 -13.12 0.82 2.81
C GLN A 130 -11.87 1.67 2.98
N VAL A 131 -11.92 2.66 3.86
CA VAL A 131 -10.78 3.48 4.26
C VAL A 131 -10.64 3.40 5.77
N VAL A 132 -9.45 3.11 6.26
CA VAL A 132 -9.14 2.97 7.68
C VAL A 132 -7.97 3.87 8.05
N SER A 133 -8.22 4.81 8.95
CA SER A 133 -7.19 5.53 9.71
C SER A 133 -6.82 4.69 10.92
N CYS A 134 -5.65 4.07 10.88
CA CYS A 134 -5.10 3.34 12.01
C CYS A 134 -4.74 4.25 13.20
N SER A 135 -4.64 5.57 13.01
CA SER A 135 -4.46 6.51 14.13
C SER A 135 -5.75 6.90 14.85
N GLU A 136 -6.93 6.72 14.22
CA GLU A 136 -8.21 7.19 14.77
C GLU A 136 -9.32 6.13 14.79
N ASP A 137 -9.42 5.28 13.76
CA ASP A 137 -10.43 4.21 13.68
C ASP A 137 -10.04 2.96 14.47
N THR A 138 -8.80 2.90 14.97
CA THR A 138 -8.30 1.74 15.72
C THR A 138 -7.54 2.14 16.98
N PRO A 139 -7.66 1.37 18.07
CA PRO A 139 -6.85 1.55 19.28
C PRO A 139 -5.36 1.34 19.08
N LEU A 140 -4.93 0.64 18.02
CA LEU A 140 -3.53 0.26 17.81
C LEU A 140 -3.15 0.37 16.33
N PRO A 141 -2.19 1.25 15.97
CA PRO A 141 -1.78 1.41 14.59
C PRO A 141 -0.92 0.25 14.08
N LYS A 142 -0.68 0.18 12.75
CA LYS A 142 0.33 -0.74 12.18
C LYS A 142 1.67 -0.49 12.90
N PRO A 143 2.40 -1.53 13.35
CA PRO A 143 2.36 -2.93 12.91
C PRO A 143 1.26 -3.83 13.52
N HIS A 144 0.37 -3.31 14.37
CA HIS A 144 -0.74 -4.09 14.88
C HIS A 144 -1.75 -4.44 13.77
N PRO A 145 -2.33 -5.66 13.73
CA PRO A 145 -3.19 -6.10 12.61
C PRO A 145 -4.59 -5.47 12.60
N HIS A 146 -4.96 -4.68 13.61
CA HIS A 146 -6.35 -4.28 13.82
C HIS A 146 -6.95 -3.51 12.63
N GLY A 147 -6.20 -2.57 12.04
CA GLY A 147 -6.70 -1.84 10.87
C GLY A 147 -7.01 -2.75 9.67
N ILE A 148 -6.17 -3.76 9.45
CA ILE A 148 -6.40 -4.77 8.41
C ILE A 148 -7.63 -5.60 8.76
N LEU A 149 -7.71 -6.16 9.97
CA LEU A 149 -8.84 -6.99 10.41
C LEU A 149 -10.18 -6.22 10.34
N TYR A 150 -10.17 -4.94 10.71
CA TYR A 150 -11.32 -4.06 10.57
C TYR A 150 -11.73 -3.89 9.11
N ALA A 151 -10.76 -3.65 8.22
CA ALA A 151 -11.02 -3.56 6.79
C ALA A 151 -11.59 -4.86 6.20
N LEU A 152 -11.05 -6.02 6.58
CA LEU A 152 -11.55 -7.33 6.16
C LEU A 152 -13.01 -7.53 6.54
N ALA A 153 -13.37 -7.20 7.79
CA ALA A 153 -14.73 -7.33 8.29
C ALA A 153 -15.72 -6.42 7.53
N LYS A 154 -15.32 -5.19 7.18
CA LYS A 154 -16.15 -4.25 6.42
C LYS A 154 -16.29 -4.61 4.94
N LEU A 155 -15.26 -5.21 4.36
CA LEU A 155 -15.27 -5.69 2.97
C LEU A 155 -15.87 -7.10 2.83
N GLU A 156 -16.21 -7.76 3.94
CA GLU A 156 -16.77 -9.12 3.98
C GLU A 156 -15.90 -10.17 3.25
N VAL A 157 -14.57 -10.08 3.45
CA VAL A 157 -13.59 -10.98 2.83
C VAL A 157 -12.74 -11.72 3.89
N ALA A 158 -12.36 -12.95 3.58
CA ALA A 158 -11.48 -13.73 4.44
C ALA A 158 -10.00 -13.35 4.24
N PRO A 159 -9.13 -13.47 5.26
CA PRO A 159 -7.72 -13.08 5.15
C PRO A 159 -6.97 -13.67 3.94
N HIS A 160 -7.22 -14.94 3.64
CA HIS A 160 -6.59 -15.64 2.51
C HIS A 160 -7.04 -15.11 1.13
N GLU A 161 -8.15 -14.38 1.05
CA GLU A 161 -8.66 -13.74 -0.16
C GLU A 161 -8.07 -12.34 -0.37
N VAL A 162 -7.21 -11.86 0.52
CA VAL A 162 -6.70 -10.48 0.50
C VAL A 162 -5.20 -10.44 0.27
N LEU A 163 -4.77 -9.40 -0.45
CA LEU A 163 -3.38 -8.96 -0.54
C LEU A 163 -3.27 -7.57 0.10
N MET A 164 -2.43 -7.43 1.12
CA MET A 164 -1.99 -6.13 1.62
C MET A 164 -0.85 -5.62 0.73
N VAL A 165 -0.90 -4.36 0.31
CA VAL A 165 0.15 -3.72 -0.49
C VAL A 165 0.64 -2.50 0.27
N GLY A 166 1.91 -2.51 0.65
CA GLY A 166 2.54 -1.42 1.39
C GLY A 166 3.98 -1.17 0.96
N ASP A 167 4.71 -0.37 1.74
CA ASP A 167 6.12 -0.04 1.50
C ASP A 167 7.01 -0.28 2.73
N SER A 168 6.42 -0.65 3.87
CA SER A 168 7.13 -0.70 5.15
C SER A 168 7.08 -2.08 5.82
N MET A 169 8.00 -2.31 6.77
CA MET A 169 7.93 -3.49 7.64
C MET A 169 6.72 -3.44 8.60
N ASP A 170 6.13 -2.27 8.84
CA ASP A 170 4.91 -2.19 9.64
C ASP A 170 3.72 -2.78 8.87
N ASP A 171 3.67 -2.61 7.54
CA ASP A 171 2.70 -3.29 6.68
C ASP A 171 2.90 -4.80 6.68
N VAL A 172 4.16 -5.26 6.56
CA VAL A 172 4.49 -6.70 6.59
C VAL A 172 4.03 -7.32 7.90
N ARG A 173 4.40 -6.74 9.04
CA ARG A 173 4.04 -7.26 10.36
C ARG A 173 2.54 -7.26 10.59
N ALA A 174 1.85 -6.17 10.22
CA ALA A 174 0.41 -6.08 10.35
C ALA A 174 -0.30 -7.13 9.50
N ALA A 175 0.11 -7.32 8.24
CA ALA A 175 -0.49 -8.29 7.35
C ALA A 175 -0.29 -9.73 7.82
N HIS A 176 0.94 -10.08 8.23
CA HIS A 176 1.23 -11.40 8.80
C HIS A 176 0.42 -11.68 10.05
N ALA A 177 0.36 -10.73 10.98
CA ALA A 177 -0.44 -10.86 12.20
C ALA A 177 -1.96 -10.97 11.91
N ALA A 178 -2.42 -10.45 10.77
CA ALA A 178 -3.81 -10.58 10.30
C ALA A 178 -4.06 -11.87 9.48
N GLY A 179 -3.03 -12.68 9.19
CA GLY A 179 -3.14 -13.84 8.31
C GLY A 179 -3.33 -13.49 6.83
N VAL A 180 -2.90 -12.30 6.41
CA VAL A 180 -3.05 -11.74 5.07
C VAL A 180 -1.70 -11.80 4.34
N GLU A 181 -1.72 -12.19 3.05
CA GLU A 181 -0.52 -12.08 2.22
C GLU A 181 -0.16 -10.62 1.97
N VAL A 182 1.13 -10.33 1.83
CA VAL A 182 1.62 -8.95 1.66
C VAL A 182 2.57 -8.82 0.48
N ALA A 183 2.44 -7.72 -0.24
CA ALA A 183 3.38 -7.25 -1.24
C ALA A 183 3.97 -5.90 -0.83
N ILE A 184 5.28 -5.75 -0.98
CA ILE A 184 6.01 -4.53 -0.68
C ILE A 184 6.51 -3.90 -1.97
N VAL A 185 6.06 -2.67 -2.23
CA VAL A 185 6.51 -1.88 -3.37
C VAL A 185 7.77 -1.09 -3.01
N ASN A 186 8.82 -1.29 -3.79
CA ASN A 186 10.08 -0.58 -3.61
C ASN A 186 9.92 0.89 -4.06
N ARG A 187 9.94 1.82 -3.11
CA ARG A 187 9.97 3.27 -3.38
C ARG A 187 11.34 3.91 -3.13
N GLY A 188 12.39 3.10 -3.02
CA GLY A 188 13.77 3.56 -2.83
C GLY A 188 14.16 3.83 -1.37
N ALA A 189 13.25 3.66 -0.42
CA ALA A 189 13.60 3.66 1.00
C ALA A 189 14.36 2.37 1.35
N PRO A 190 15.41 2.44 2.18
CA PRO A 190 16.12 1.24 2.64
C PRO A 190 15.23 0.46 3.60
N ILE A 191 14.54 -0.55 3.10
CA ILE A 191 13.81 -1.49 3.93
C ILE A 191 14.82 -2.51 4.46
N GLN A 192 15.02 -2.53 5.78
CA GLN A 192 15.76 -3.62 6.40
C GLN A 192 14.85 -4.85 6.41
N PHE A 193 15.13 -5.77 5.50
CA PHE A 193 14.34 -6.98 5.33
C PHE A 193 14.56 -7.94 6.49
N ASP A 194 13.46 -8.33 7.12
CA ASP A 194 13.44 -9.36 8.15
C ASP A 194 13.13 -10.71 7.47
N SER A 195 14.07 -11.64 7.51
CA SER A 195 13.93 -12.97 6.89
C SER A 195 12.89 -13.85 7.58
N ALA A 196 12.38 -13.44 8.75
CA ALA A 196 11.29 -14.13 9.42
C ALA A 196 9.93 -13.98 8.68
N TYR A 197 9.81 -13.02 7.76
CA TYR A 197 8.55 -12.70 7.08
C TYR A 197 8.63 -12.95 5.58
N SER A 198 7.60 -13.61 5.05
CA SER A 198 7.40 -13.79 3.60
C SER A 198 6.58 -12.64 3.00
N TYR A 199 7.04 -12.04 1.91
CA TYR A 199 6.29 -11.01 1.18
C TYR A 199 6.69 -11.00 -0.29
N HIS A 200 5.76 -10.61 -1.14
CA HIS A 200 6.05 -10.33 -2.55
C HIS A 200 6.82 -9.01 -2.65
N ARG A 201 7.77 -8.91 -3.58
CA ARG A 201 8.50 -7.67 -3.85
C ARG A 201 8.07 -7.13 -5.20
N LEU A 202 7.67 -5.86 -5.22
CA LEU A 202 7.27 -5.16 -6.43
C LEU A 202 8.24 -4.01 -6.66
N ASN A 203 8.70 -3.81 -7.89
CA ASN A 203 9.38 -2.57 -8.28
C ASN A 203 8.37 -1.51 -8.74
N SER A 204 7.19 -1.94 -9.16
CA SER A 204 6.05 -1.06 -9.45
C SER A 204 4.74 -1.74 -9.09
N LEU A 205 3.75 -0.94 -8.68
CA LEU A 205 2.39 -1.46 -8.48
C LEU A 205 1.78 -2.05 -9.76
N TRP A 206 2.29 -1.72 -10.94
CA TRP A 206 1.85 -2.35 -12.18
C TRP A 206 2.04 -3.87 -12.22
N GLU A 207 2.98 -4.40 -11.43
CA GLU A 207 3.23 -5.83 -11.30
C GLU A 207 2.08 -6.58 -10.61
N LEU A 208 1.18 -5.87 -9.91
CA LEU A 208 -0.06 -6.44 -9.38
C LEU A 208 -0.90 -7.06 -10.50
N LYS A 209 -0.84 -6.53 -11.74
CA LYS A 209 -1.54 -7.12 -12.89
C LYS A 209 -1.21 -8.60 -13.06
N THR A 210 0.05 -8.98 -12.87
CA THR A 210 0.53 -10.35 -13.03
C THR A 210 0.06 -11.23 -11.87
N LEU A 211 0.12 -10.70 -10.64
CA LEU A 211 -0.36 -11.42 -9.45
C LEU A 211 -1.85 -11.75 -9.53
N PHE A 212 -2.66 -10.88 -10.14
CA PHE A 212 -4.09 -11.12 -10.35
C PHE A 212 -4.45 -11.66 -11.75
N ALA A 213 -3.46 -11.92 -12.63
CA ALA A 213 -3.70 -12.43 -13.99
C ALA A 213 -4.02 -13.92 -14.01
N SER A 214 -3.36 -14.73 -13.17
CA SER A 214 -3.58 -16.19 -13.08
C SER A 214 -4.88 -16.54 -12.36
N GLU A 215 -5.39 -15.64 -11.52
CA GLU A 215 -6.49 -15.94 -10.59
C GLU A 215 -7.88 -15.72 -11.20
N LEU A 216 -8.00 -14.81 -12.18
CA LEU A 216 -9.28 -14.47 -12.81
C LEU A 216 -9.58 -15.27 -14.09
N ALA A 217 -8.62 -16.06 -14.59
CA ALA A 217 -8.85 -16.97 -15.71
C ALA A 217 -9.77 -18.15 -15.34
N THR A 218 -9.88 -18.47 -14.05
CA THR A 218 -10.69 -19.59 -13.53
C THR A 218 -12.07 -19.19 -13.02
N SER A 219 -12.35 -17.89 -12.81
CA SER A 219 -13.67 -17.41 -12.38
C SER A 219 -14.60 -17.00 -13.55
N GLY A 220 -14.09 -17.06 -14.79
CA GLY A 220 -14.74 -16.53 -15.99
C GLY A 220 -15.51 -17.54 -16.85
N TYR A 221 -15.89 -18.72 -16.35
CA TYR A 221 -16.77 -19.64 -17.09
C TYR A 221 -17.83 -20.28 -16.18
N ARG A 222 -18.98 -19.62 -16.08
CA ARG A 222 -20.27 -20.30 -15.90
C ARG A 222 -21.18 -19.79 -17.01
N HIS A 223 -21.34 -20.59 -18.07
CA HIS A 223 -22.38 -20.38 -19.06
C HIS A 223 -23.50 -21.40 -18.83
N SER A 224 -24.74 -20.91 -18.76
CA SER A 224 -25.97 -21.64 -18.47
C SER A 224 -26.51 -22.46 -19.67
N SER A 225 -25.64 -23.06 -20.46
CA SER A 225 -26.06 -23.92 -21.58
C SER A 225 -24.93 -24.89 -21.92
N GLY A 226 -25.08 -26.15 -21.51
CA GLY A 226 -24.07 -27.21 -21.60
C GLY A 226 -23.67 -27.64 -23.02
N LYS A 227 -23.02 -26.75 -23.78
CA LYS A 227 -22.29 -27.09 -25.01
C LYS A 227 -20.89 -26.47 -24.96
N LEU A 228 -19.89 -27.35 -24.98
CA LEU A 228 -18.47 -27.00 -25.13
C LEU A 228 -18.23 -26.44 -26.54
N VAL A 229 -17.76 -25.20 -26.61
CA VAL A 229 -17.15 -24.64 -27.83
C VAL A 229 -15.72 -24.27 -27.46
N GLY A 230 -14.76 -25.06 -27.93
CA GLY A 230 -13.34 -24.83 -27.67
C GLY A 230 -12.84 -23.61 -28.43
N TYR A 231 -12.23 -22.66 -27.72
CA TYR A 231 -11.50 -21.55 -28.32
C TYR A 231 -10.00 -21.82 -28.23
N TYR A 232 -9.36 -22.10 -29.37
CA TYR A 232 -7.91 -22.15 -29.48
C TYR A 232 -7.39 -20.73 -29.79
N PRO A 233 -6.47 -20.16 -28.99
CA PRO A 233 -5.83 -18.91 -29.36
C PRO A 233 -4.90 -19.14 -30.56
N LYS A 234 -5.22 -18.50 -31.70
CA LYS A 234 -4.30 -18.32 -32.82
C LYS A 234 -3.14 -17.45 -32.37
N ASN A 235 -1.99 -18.08 -32.12
CA ASN A 235 -0.63 -17.59 -32.36
C ASN A 235 0.35 -18.41 -31.52
N ARG A 236 0.83 -19.53 -32.09
CA ARG A 236 2.14 -20.06 -31.76
C ARG A 236 2.99 -19.99 -33.03
N PRO A 237 4.27 -19.57 -32.95
CA PRO A 237 5.19 -19.76 -34.06
C PRO A 237 5.38 -21.27 -34.29
N GLU A 238 5.36 -21.67 -35.57
CA GLU A 238 5.56 -23.04 -36.02
C GLU A 238 6.90 -23.59 -35.49
N ILE A 239 6.82 -24.63 -34.67
CA ILE A 239 7.96 -25.52 -34.43
C ILE A 239 7.77 -26.66 -35.42
N ILE A 240 8.57 -26.67 -36.49
CA ILE A 240 8.70 -27.81 -37.39
C ILE A 240 9.40 -28.92 -36.60
N LEU A 241 8.65 -29.92 -36.16
CA LEU A 241 9.19 -31.22 -35.79
C LEU A 241 8.95 -32.14 -36.99
N GLY A 242 10.02 -32.46 -37.71
CA GLY A 242 10.00 -33.49 -38.74
C GLY A 242 9.71 -34.84 -38.12
N GLU A 243 8.81 -35.59 -38.75
CA GLU A 243 8.47 -36.96 -38.40
C GLU A 243 9.67 -37.90 -38.60
N GLU A 244 9.81 -38.82 -37.64
CA GLU A 244 10.60 -40.04 -37.73
C GLU A 244 10.12 -40.92 -38.88
N LEU A 245 11.01 -41.68 -39.54
CA LEU A 245 10.72 -43.08 -39.85
C LEU A 245 11.98 -43.93 -39.84
N ALA A 246 11.83 -45.08 -39.18
CA ALA A 246 12.79 -46.15 -39.02
C ALA A 246 13.13 -46.88 -40.33
N SER A 247 14.42 -47.16 -40.50
CA SER A 247 15.02 -48.46 -40.86
C SER A 247 16.54 -48.33 -40.87
#